data_AF-A0A081GIW9-F1
#
_entry.id   AF-A0A081GIW9-F1
#
_cell.length_a   1.000
_cell.length_b   1.000
_cell.length_c   1.000
_cell.angle_alpha   90.00
_cell.angle_beta   90.00
_cell.angle_gamma   90.00
#
_symmetry.space_group_name_H-M   'P 1'
#
loop_
_entity.id
_entity.type
_entity.pdbx_description
1 polymer ?
#
loop_
_entity_poly.entity_id
_entity_poly.type
_entity_poly.pdbx_seq_one_letter_code
_entity_poly.pdbx_strand_id
1 'polypeptide(L)'
;MVLPLPVLYSFRRCPFAIRARLALAAAGLRPGTGLELREVHLDRKPPELLELSAKATVPVLWLPETAGPEGGAQVLDESLAVMGWALARHDPADLLRYGGSAGAAAERSAIAGLIEENDGIFKSHLDRFKYAGRHPGTDPPAERAAAMGILRCWSRLLAVDGWLVGTRPSLADLALWPFVRQFRLADPEGFDREPGLRPLQAWLQRFLEGPALAQVMDGSWAPRRPWRSPRWLYHLALAVEWRQAQDQGSYRRSTRGRSLEEVGFIHASGAHQIEATFRRFYGDAGEVLLLTIDPGRLEAPVLWEPAPESGERFPHIHGPLPLEAVLKAEPYQPVSPAAPC
;
A
#
# COMPACT_ATOMS: atom_id res chain seq x y z
N MET A 1 17.21 23.84 -3.68
CA MET A 1 17.01 22.40 -3.35
C MET A 1 15.59 22.22 -2.89
N VAL A 2 14.84 21.30 -3.49
CA VAL A 2 13.52 20.89 -2.97
C VAL A 2 13.79 20.05 -1.72
N LEU A 3 13.26 20.46 -0.57
CA LEU A 3 13.39 19.68 0.65
C LEU A 3 12.64 18.34 0.47
N PRO A 4 13.19 17.22 0.96
CA PRO A 4 12.52 15.93 0.86
C PRO A 4 11.14 16.01 1.52
N LEU A 5 10.14 15.42 0.88
CA LEU A 5 8.81 15.28 1.45
C LEU A 5 8.76 14.05 2.37
N PRO A 6 7.85 14.02 3.37
CA PRO A 6 7.46 12.78 4.02
C PRO A 6 7.07 11.70 3.00
N VAL A 7 7.48 10.46 3.24
CA VAL A 7 7.23 9.32 2.34
C VAL A 7 6.35 8.30 3.03
N LEU A 8 5.14 8.08 2.50
CA LEU A 8 4.23 7.03 2.95
C LEU A 8 4.37 5.78 2.10
N TYR A 9 4.88 4.71 2.68
CA TYR A 9 4.74 3.35 2.15
C TYR A 9 3.36 2.82 2.50
N SER A 10 2.60 2.42 1.49
CA SER A 10 1.18 2.14 1.63
C SER A 10 0.73 0.96 0.78
N PHE A 11 -0.40 0.36 1.13
CA PHE A 11 -1.08 -0.62 0.29
C PHE A 11 -2.58 -0.36 0.29
N ARG A 12 -3.14 -0.07 -0.89
CA ARG A 12 -4.51 0.46 -1.07
C ARG A 12 -5.64 -0.38 -0.49
N ARG A 13 -5.40 -1.67 -0.22
CA ARG A 13 -6.41 -2.58 0.35
C ARG A 13 -6.19 -2.88 1.83
N CYS A 14 -5.06 -2.47 2.40
CA CYS A 14 -4.77 -2.69 3.82
C CYS A 14 -5.63 -1.74 4.68
N PRO A 15 -6.43 -2.24 5.64
CA PRO A 15 -7.25 -1.39 6.49
C PRO A 15 -6.40 -0.41 7.32
N PHE A 16 -5.25 -0.83 7.84
CA PHE A 16 -4.30 0.05 8.54
C PHE A 16 -3.73 1.14 7.63
N ALA A 17 -3.45 0.82 6.37
CA ALA A 17 -2.95 1.81 5.43
C ALA A 17 -4.04 2.84 5.09
N ILE A 18 -5.31 2.42 4.96
CA ILE A 18 -6.44 3.33 4.77
C ILE A 18 -6.56 4.28 5.96
N ARG A 19 -6.39 3.84 7.21
CA ARG A 19 -6.36 4.72 8.39
C ARG A 19 -5.35 5.85 8.25
N ALA A 20 -4.10 5.50 7.94
CA ALA A 20 -3.02 6.47 7.76
C ALA A 20 -3.36 7.48 6.67
N ARG A 21 -3.89 7.02 5.52
CA ARG A 21 -4.31 7.89 4.43
C ARG A 21 -5.42 8.85 4.85
N LEU A 22 -6.43 8.36 5.59
CA LEU A 22 -7.55 9.19 6.07
C LEU A 22 -7.05 10.32 6.98
N ALA A 23 -6.19 10.01 7.95
CA ALA A 23 -5.66 11.02 8.87
C ALA A 23 -4.71 12.01 8.18
N LEU A 24 -3.83 11.54 7.29
CA LEU A 24 -2.96 12.41 6.49
C LEU A 24 -3.78 13.36 5.60
N ALA A 25 -4.83 12.83 4.95
CA ALA A 25 -5.75 13.62 4.15
C ALA A 25 -6.53 14.66 5.00
N ALA A 26 -6.99 14.27 6.18
CA ALA A 26 -7.66 15.17 7.12
C ALA A 26 -6.74 16.30 7.61
N ALA A 27 -5.44 16.02 7.74
CA ALA A 27 -4.40 17.00 8.05
C ALA A 27 -3.95 17.84 6.85
N GLY A 28 -4.58 17.68 5.67
CA GLY A 28 -4.28 18.44 4.46
C GLY A 28 -3.07 17.94 3.65
N LEU A 29 -2.45 16.83 4.02
CA LEU A 29 -1.34 16.22 3.28
C LEU A 29 -1.86 15.32 2.17
N ARG A 30 -1.33 15.44 0.95
CA ARG A 30 -1.75 14.65 -0.21
C ARG A 30 -0.54 14.21 -1.06
N PRO A 31 -0.60 13.06 -1.77
CA PRO A 31 0.42 12.67 -2.72
C PRO A 31 0.71 13.79 -3.73
N GLY A 32 1.96 14.19 -3.87
CA GLY A 32 2.39 15.32 -4.71
C GLY A 32 2.21 16.70 -4.06
N THR A 33 1.60 16.80 -2.87
CA THR A 33 1.43 18.04 -2.11
C THR A 33 1.68 17.79 -0.63
N GLY A 34 2.94 17.94 -0.21
CA GLY A 34 3.35 17.71 1.19
C GLY A 34 3.56 16.24 1.57
N LEU A 35 3.36 15.31 0.63
CA LEU A 35 3.55 13.88 0.84
C LEU A 35 3.99 13.19 -0.46
N GLU A 36 4.95 12.28 -0.37
CA GLU A 36 5.23 11.28 -1.40
C GLU A 36 4.54 9.97 -1.02
N LEU A 37 3.90 9.31 -1.98
CA LEU A 37 3.30 7.99 -1.79
C LEU A 37 4.10 6.92 -2.54
N ARG A 38 4.44 5.84 -1.84
CA ARG A 38 5.01 4.62 -2.42
C ARG A 38 4.03 3.47 -2.20
N GLU A 39 3.30 3.10 -3.25
CA GLU A 39 2.40 1.93 -3.21
C GLU A 39 3.25 0.64 -3.26
N VAL A 40 3.14 -0.17 -2.22
CA VAL A 40 3.95 -1.37 -2.02
C VAL A 40 3.14 -2.61 -2.37
N HIS A 41 3.79 -3.57 -3.02
CA HIS A 41 3.26 -4.91 -3.18
C HIS A 41 3.78 -5.78 -2.04
N LEU A 42 2.87 -6.36 -1.24
CA LEU A 42 3.24 -6.98 0.05
C LEU A 42 4.17 -8.19 -0.07
N ASP A 43 4.11 -8.93 -1.18
CA ASP A 43 4.98 -10.10 -1.42
C ASP A 43 6.40 -9.73 -1.92
N ARG A 44 6.60 -8.48 -2.37
CA ARG A 44 7.86 -7.98 -2.91
C ARG A 44 8.09 -6.57 -2.41
N LYS A 45 8.59 -6.48 -1.18
CA LYS A 45 8.76 -5.21 -0.47
C LYS A 45 10.05 -4.54 -0.96
N PRO A 46 10.02 -3.24 -1.29
CA PRO A 46 11.22 -2.53 -1.72
C PRO A 46 12.26 -2.53 -0.59
N PRO A 47 13.58 -2.62 -0.90
CA PRO A 47 14.65 -2.57 0.11
C PRO A 47 14.52 -1.37 1.04
N GLU A 48 14.08 -0.22 0.51
CA GLU A 48 13.89 1.00 1.27
C GLU A 48 12.83 0.83 2.38
N LEU A 49 11.78 0.04 2.17
CA LEU A 49 10.81 -0.27 3.23
C LEU A 49 11.44 -1.18 4.29
N LEU A 50 12.21 -2.18 3.85
CA LEU A 50 12.84 -3.18 4.74
C LEU A 50 13.89 -2.53 5.66
N GLU A 51 14.62 -1.55 5.15
CA GLU A 51 15.60 -0.77 5.93
C GLU A 51 14.95 0.15 6.95
N LEU A 52 13.77 0.71 6.63
CA LEU A 52 13.06 1.64 7.52
C LEU A 52 12.32 0.94 8.66
N SER A 53 11.77 -0.26 8.42
CA SER A 53 11.01 -0.99 9.44
C SER A 53 11.30 -2.47 9.41
N ALA A 54 11.79 -2.99 10.54
CA ALA A 54 12.01 -4.41 10.77
C ALA A 54 10.71 -5.24 10.65
N LYS A 55 9.55 -4.64 10.94
CA LYS A 55 8.23 -5.28 10.77
C LYS A 55 7.93 -5.52 9.30
N ALA A 56 8.47 -4.67 8.42
CA ALA A 56 8.24 -4.70 6.98
C ALA A 56 6.74 -4.74 6.63
N THR A 57 5.88 -4.10 7.42
CA THR A 57 4.44 -3.99 7.19
C THR A 57 4.10 -2.63 6.59
N VAL A 58 2.82 -2.40 6.30
CA VAL A 58 2.32 -1.09 5.88
C VAL A 58 1.11 -0.73 6.74
N PRO A 59 0.89 0.56 7.05
CA PRO A 59 1.64 1.72 6.57
C PRO A 59 2.98 1.94 7.30
N VAL A 60 3.94 2.54 6.60
CA VAL A 60 5.17 3.12 7.20
C VAL A 60 5.31 4.53 6.67
N LEU A 61 5.44 5.51 7.56
CA LEU A 61 5.74 6.89 7.20
C LEU A 61 7.17 7.20 7.60
N TRP A 62 7.99 7.58 6.61
CA TRP A 62 9.29 8.17 6.86
C TRP A 62 9.17 9.69 6.83
N LEU A 63 9.72 10.33 7.86
CA LEU A 63 9.80 11.76 8.02
C LEU A 63 11.26 12.18 7.80
N PRO A 64 11.55 13.05 6.84
CA PRO A 64 12.87 13.66 6.72
C PRO A 64 13.16 14.57 7.92
N GLU A 65 14.42 14.95 8.11
CA GLU A 65 14.88 15.89 9.16
C GLU A 65 14.05 17.17 9.23
N THR A 66 13.59 17.68 8.09
CA THR A 66 12.77 18.89 7.99
C THR A 66 11.34 18.74 8.49
N ALA A 67 10.86 17.51 8.67
CA ALA A 67 9.50 17.18 9.08
C ALA A 67 9.44 16.33 10.36
N GLY A 68 10.57 15.78 10.80
CA GLY A 68 10.68 15.03 12.03
C GLY A 68 10.84 15.91 13.28
N PRO A 69 10.67 15.33 14.47
CA PRO A 69 10.84 16.03 15.74
C PRO A 69 12.32 16.44 15.92
N GLU A 70 12.54 17.63 16.49
CA GLU A 70 13.87 18.12 16.90
C GLU A 70 14.91 18.17 15.76
N GLY A 71 14.47 18.22 14.50
CA GLY A 71 15.35 18.27 13.33
C GLY A 71 15.97 16.92 12.93
N GLY A 72 15.52 15.81 13.52
CA GLY A 72 15.97 14.46 13.15
C GLY A 72 15.00 13.77 12.19
N ALA A 73 15.51 12.89 11.32
CA ALA A 73 14.64 11.98 10.55
C ALA A 73 13.96 10.96 11.50
N GLN A 74 12.72 10.58 11.19
CA GLN A 74 11.94 9.67 12.03
C GLN A 74 11.16 8.67 11.17
N VAL A 75 10.95 7.46 11.70
CA VAL A 75 10.07 6.45 11.12
C VAL A 75 8.89 6.19 12.04
N LEU A 76 7.68 6.21 11.48
CA LEU A 76 6.44 5.79 12.14
C LEU A 76 5.92 4.55 11.41
N ASP A 77 6.04 3.38 12.04
CA ASP A 77 5.65 2.08 11.47
C ASP A 77 4.38 1.48 12.07
N GLU A 78 3.60 2.32 12.76
CA GLU A 78 2.27 2.00 13.28
C GLU A 78 1.22 2.97 12.73
N SER A 79 0.09 2.45 12.27
CA SER A 79 -0.96 3.29 11.67
C SER A 79 -1.48 4.36 12.63
N LEU A 80 -1.62 4.05 13.93
CA LEU A 80 -2.07 5.02 14.94
C LEU A 80 -1.02 6.10 15.20
N ALA A 81 0.27 5.76 15.17
CA ALA A 81 1.35 6.74 15.28
C ALA A 81 1.35 7.70 14.09
N VAL A 82 1.14 7.18 12.87
CA VAL A 82 0.99 8.00 11.66
C VAL A 82 -0.22 8.93 11.76
N MET A 83 -1.36 8.42 12.22
CA MET A 83 -2.58 9.21 12.41
C MET A 83 -2.37 10.32 13.44
N GLY A 84 -1.79 9.97 14.60
CA GLY A 84 -1.50 10.92 15.67
C GLY A 84 -0.54 12.03 15.22
N TRP A 85 0.55 11.67 14.54
CA TRP A 85 1.49 12.65 13.97
C TRP A 85 0.81 13.59 12.98
N ALA A 86 0.00 13.06 12.06
CA ALA A 86 -0.68 13.87 11.04
C ALA A 86 -1.62 14.89 11.68
N LEU A 87 -2.50 14.41 12.57
CA LEU A 87 -3.54 15.23 13.19
C LEU A 87 -2.96 16.20 14.24
N ALA A 88 -1.88 15.85 14.94
CA ALA A 88 -1.20 16.79 15.84
C ALA A 88 -0.67 18.03 15.11
N ARG A 89 -0.40 17.94 13.80
CA ARG A 89 0.03 19.08 12.98
C ARG A 89 -1.15 19.95 12.53
N HIS A 90 -2.24 19.31 12.13
CA HIS A 90 -3.44 20.00 11.67
C HIS A 90 -4.66 19.09 11.84
N ASP A 91 -5.56 19.43 12.77
CA ASP A 91 -6.80 18.67 13.03
C ASP A 91 -8.01 19.62 13.04
N PRO A 92 -8.45 20.10 11.86
CA PRO A 92 -9.52 21.09 11.77
C PRO A 92 -10.89 20.57 12.25
N ALA A 93 -11.06 19.24 12.33
CA ALA A 93 -12.28 18.60 12.82
C ALA A 93 -12.19 18.18 14.30
N ASP A 94 -11.04 18.41 14.95
CA ASP A 94 -10.72 17.99 16.32
C ASP A 94 -11.09 16.52 16.56
N LEU A 95 -10.61 15.65 15.67
CA LEU A 95 -10.74 14.20 15.69
C LEU A 95 -10.01 13.58 16.89
N LEU A 96 -8.90 14.19 17.32
CA LEU A 96 -8.14 13.77 18.51
C LEU A 96 -8.79 14.19 19.83
N ARG A 97 -9.81 15.06 19.78
CA ARG A 97 -10.46 15.64 20.96
C ARG A 97 -9.46 16.34 21.87
N TYR A 98 -8.56 17.14 21.28
CA TYR A 98 -7.67 18.03 22.04
C TYR A 98 -8.31 19.40 22.31
N GLY A 99 -9.47 19.70 21.72
CA GLY A 99 -10.30 20.84 22.12
C GLY A 99 -10.61 20.82 23.62
N GLY A 100 -10.55 21.99 24.26
CA GLY A 100 -10.71 22.16 25.71
C GLY A 100 -12.15 22.01 26.23
N SER A 101 -13.04 21.28 25.55
CA SER A 101 -14.43 21.12 25.99
C SER A 101 -14.51 20.21 27.23
N ALA A 102 -15.46 20.51 28.12
CA ALA A 102 -15.82 19.61 29.21
C ALA A 102 -16.14 18.21 28.64
N GLY A 103 -15.50 17.17 29.17
CA GLY A 103 -15.67 15.79 28.71
C GLY A 103 -14.64 15.29 27.68
N ALA A 104 -13.77 16.14 27.12
CA ALA A 104 -12.79 15.72 26.11
C ALA A 104 -11.87 14.58 26.59
N ALA A 105 -11.49 14.58 27.87
CA ALA A 105 -10.69 13.49 28.45
C ALA A 105 -11.44 12.14 28.48
N ALA A 106 -12.73 12.16 28.81
CA ALA A 106 -13.57 10.96 28.80
C ALA A 106 -13.78 10.46 27.36
N GLU A 107 -13.99 11.36 26.41
CA GLU A 107 -14.07 11.00 24.99
C GLU A 107 -12.77 10.38 24.48
N ARG A 108 -11.59 10.95 24.81
CA ARG A 108 -10.30 10.36 24.44
C ARG A 108 -10.12 8.95 25.01
N SER A 109 -10.56 8.72 26.25
CA SER A 109 -10.54 7.39 26.86
C SER A 109 -11.45 6.40 26.13
N ALA A 110 -12.68 6.81 25.79
CA ALA A 110 -13.60 5.99 25.00
C ALA A 110 -13.07 5.68 23.60
N ILE A 111 -12.46 6.67 22.94
CA ILE A 111 -11.79 6.52 21.64
C ILE A 111 -10.68 5.47 21.74
N ALA A 112 -9.81 5.57 22.75
CA ALA A 112 -8.72 4.63 22.96
C ALA A 112 -9.23 3.19 23.16
N GLY A 113 -10.26 3.02 24.00
CA GLY A 113 -10.87 1.70 24.26
C GLY A 113 -11.47 1.05 23.01
N LEU A 114 -12.15 1.83 22.15
CA LEU A 114 -12.68 1.31 20.89
C LEU A 114 -11.59 0.89 19.91
N ILE A 115 -10.50 1.67 19.83
CA ILE A 115 -9.35 1.35 18.99
C ILE A 115 -8.64 0.10 19.49
N GLU A 116 -8.47 -0.04 20.81
CA GLU A 116 -7.88 -1.24 21.44
C GLU A 116 -8.72 -2.49 21.18
N GLU A 117 -10.05 -2.42 21.37
CA GLU A 117 -10.95 -3.54 21.07
C GLU A 117 -10.91 -3.91 19.57
N ASN A 118 -10.86 -2.91 18.69
CA ASN A 118 -10.72 -3.12 17.25
C ASN A 118 -9.40 -3.83 16.90
N ASP A 119 -8.27 -3.29 17.35
CA ASP A 119 -6.93 -3.75 16.95
C ASP A 119 -6.53 -5.06 17.64
N GLY A 120 -7.13 -5.33 18.81
CA GLY A 120 -7.01 -6.59 19.53
C GLY A 120 -8.05 -7.61 19.09
N ILE A 121 -9.08 -7.78 19.92
CA ILE A 121 -9.95 -8.96 19.87
C ILE A 121 -10.82 -8.99 18.59
N PHE A 122 -11.37 -7.86 18.15
CA PHE A 122 -12.18 -7.82 16.93
C PHE A 122 -11.37 -8.20 15.69
N LYS A 123 -10.18 -7.61 15.51
CA LYS A 123 -9.29 -7.94 14.39
C LYS A 123 -8.86 -9.40 14.44
N SER A 124 -8.55 -9.95 15.62
CA SER A 124 -8.21 -11.37 15.77
C SER A 124 -9.33 -12.27 15.23
N HIS A 125 -10.58 -12.02 15.64
CA HIS A 125 -11.74 -12.75 15.13
C HIS A 125 -11.95 -12.54 13.62
N LEU A 126 -11.85 -11.29 13.14
CA LEU A 126 -11.98 -10.95 11.73
C LEU A 126 -10.95 -11.69 10.86
N ASP A 127 -9.68 -11.75 11.27
CA ASP A 127 -8.64 -12.43 10.51
C ASP A 127 -8.85 -13.94 10.48
N ARG A 128 -9.25 -14.56 11.59
CA ARG A 128 -9.53 -16.01 11.68
C ARG A 128 -10.77 -16.40 10.89
N PHE A 129 -11.79 -15.56 10.88
CA PHE A 129 -12.97 -15.71 10.02
C PHE A 129 -12.61 -15.56 8.53
N LYS A 130 -11.93 -14.47 8.16
CA LYS A 130 -11.69 -14.10 6.76
C LYS A 130 -10.59 -14.92 6.09
N TYR A 131 -9.57 -15.30 6.83
CA TYR A 131 -8.39 -16.00 6.32
C TYR A 131 -8.17 -17.33 7.06
N ALA A 132 -9.23 -18.11 7.25
CA ALA A 132 -9.20 -19.39 7.96
C ALA A 132 -8.06 -20.32 7.53
N GLY A 133 -7.72 -20.36 6.23
CA GLY A 133 -6.60 -21.16 5.72
C GLY A 133 -5.21 -20.77 6.26
N ARG A 134 -5.05 -19.56 6.83
CA ARG A 134 -3.84 -19.09 7.51
C ARG A 134 -3.86 -19.33 9.02
N HIS A 135 -4.98 -19.83 9.56
CA HIS A 135 -5.19 -20.08 10.97
C HIS A 135 -5.74 -21.51 11.21
N PRO A 136 -4.90 -22.54 11.04
CA PRO A 136 -5.31 -23.93 11.29
C PRO A 136 -5.87 -24.10 12.71
N GLY A 137 -6.93 -24.91 12.84
CA GLY A 137 -7.57 -25.19 14.14
C GLY A 137 -8.54 -24.11 14.63
N THR A 138 -8.85 -23.10 13.81
CA THR A 138 -9.94 -22.15 14.10
C THR A 138 -11.29 -22.67 13.63
N ASP A 139 -12.37 -22.16 14.24
CA ASP A 139 -13.76 -22.39 13.83
C ASP A 139 -14.30 -21.09 13.20
N PRO A 140 -14.24 -20.92 11.86
CA PRO A 140 -14.59 -19.65 11.23
C PRO A 140 -16.03 -19.18 11.50
N PRO A 141 -17.07 -20.06 11.54
CA PRO A 141 -18.39 -19.69 12.04
C PRO A 141 -18.40 -19.10 13.45
N ALA A 142 -17.68 -19.69 14.40
CA ALA A 142 -17.59 -19.18 15.77
C ALA A 142 -16.85 -17.83 15.84
N GLU A 143 -15.73 -17.71 15.13
CA GLU A 143 -14.95 -16.47 15.01
C GLU A 143 -15.80 -15.34 14.39
N ARG A 144 -16.56 -15.65 13.35
CA ARG A 144 -17.52 -14.72 12.74
C ARG A 144 -18.60 -14.29 13.74
N ALA A 145 -19.16 -15.22 14.50
CA ALA A 145 -20.18 -14.93 15.51
C ALA A 145 -19.64 -14.05 16.64
N ALA A 146 -18.40 -14.29 17.10
CA ALA A 146 -17.74 -13.47 18.10
C ALA A 146 -17.48 -12.04 17.60
N ALA A 147 -16.93 -11.89 16.38
CA ALA A 147 -16.78 -10.59 15.73
C ALA A 147 -18.14 -9.87 15.55
N MET A 148 -19.19 -10.58 15.13
CA MET A 148 -20.55 -10.05 15.03
C MET A 148 -21.08 -9.54 16.37
N GLY A 149 -20.78 -10.23 17.47
CA GLY A 149 -21.12 -9.79 18.82
C GLY A 149 -20.52 -8.42 19.15
N ILE A 150 -19.24 -8.21 18.83
CA ILE A 150 -18.56 -6.92 19.01
C ILE A 150 -19.18 -5.83 18.14
N LEU A 151 -19.47 -6.12 16.86
CA LEU A 151 -20.13 -5.16 15.98
C LEU A 151 -21.50 -4.73 16.51
N ARG A 152 -22.26 -5.65 17.13
CA ARG A 152 -23.53 -5.30 17.81
C ARG A 152 -23.31 -4.44 19.05
N CYS A 153 -22.19 -4.59 19.76
CA CYS A 153 -21.81 -3.67 20.84
C CYS A 153 -21.56 -2.27 20.29
N TRP A 154 -20.73 -2.13 19.24
CA TRP A 154 -20.47 -0.83 18.61
C TRP A 154 -21.72 -0.21 18.01
N SER A 155 -22.60 -1.02 17.40
CA SER A 155 -23.86 -0.52 16.85
C SER A 155 -24.79 0.07 17.92
N ARG A 156 -24.69 -0.36 19.18
CA ARG A 156 -25.48 0.20 20.29
C ARG A 156 -24.93 1.53 20.80
N LEU A 157 -23.68 1.86 20.51
CA LEU A 157 -23.09 3.16 20.83
C LEU A 157 -23.59 4.26 19.88
N LEU A 158 -23.99 3.87 18.67
CA LEU A 158 -24.43 4.79 17.62
C LEU A 158 -25.90 5.18 17.80
N ALA A 159 -26.14 6.47 18.00
CA ALA A 159 -27.43 7.08 17.71
C ALA A 159 -27.73 7.03 16.20
N VAL A 160 -28.99 7.28 15.82
CA VAL A 160 -29.34 7.48 14.40
C VAL A 160 -28.49 8.63 13.85
N ASP A 161 -27.79 8.38 12.75
CA ASP A 161 -26.81 9.28 12.14
C ASP A 161 -25.67 9.77 13.04
N GLY A 162 -25.43 9.06 14.15
CA GLY A 162 -24.41 9.39 15.15
C GLY A 162 -23.00 8.93 14.81
N TRP A 163 -22.10 9.20 15.74
CA TRP A 163 -20.68 8.84 15.72
C TRP A 163 -20.36 7.93 16.91
N LEU A 164 -19.27 7.17 16.83
CA LEU A 164 -18.93 6.21 17.88
C LEU A 164 -18.69 6.88 19.24
N VAL A 165 -18.18 8.12 19.24
CA VAL A 165 -17.93 8.91 20.44
C VAL A 165 -18.37 10.36 20.24
N GLY A 166 -19.36 10.78 21.02
CA GLY A 166 -19.90 12.14 21.00
C GLY A 166 -20.80 12.42 19.80
N THR A 167 -20.96 13.69 19.44
CA THR A 167 -21.90 14.18 18.42
C THR A 167 -21.27 14.49 17.06
N ARG A 168 -19.95 14.29 16.92
CA ARG A 168 -19.17 14.62 15.72
C ARG A 168 -18.12 13.53 15.46
N PRO A 169 -17.55 13.38 14.25
CA PRO A 169 -16.55 12.34 13.98
C PRO A 169 -15.34 12.46 14.90
N SER A 170 -14.71 11.34 15.18
CA SER A 170 -13.54 11.20 16.03
C SER A 170 -12.49 10.31 15.40
N LEU A 171 -11.32 10.21 16.03
CA LEU A 171 -10.27 9.26 15.63
C LEU A 171 -10.80 7.81 15.61
N ALA A 172 -11.72 7.45 16.51
CA ALA A 172 -12.32 6.12 16.55
C ALA A 172 -13.04 5.79 15.23
N ASP A 173 -13.75 6.76 14.64
CA ASP A 173 -14.48 6.53 13.40
C ASP A 173 -13.52 6.22 12.23
N LEU A 174 -12.48 7.06 12.06
CA LEU A 174 -11.43 6.86 11.05
C LEU A 174 -10.68 5.53 11.27
N ALA A 175 -10.46 5.14 12.52
CA ALA A 175 -9.76 3.92 12.86
C ALA A 175 -10.62 2.66 12.59
N LEU A 176 -11.91 2.68 12.90
CA LEU A 176 -12.74 1.48 12.84
C LEU A 176 -13.35 1.24 11.45
N TRP A 177 -13.67 2.30 10.68
CA TRP A 177 -14.29 2.17 9.35
C TRP A 177 -13.60 1.16 8.42
N PRO A 178 -12.26 1.18 8.25
CA PRO A 178 -11.61 0.24 7.34
C PRO A 178 -11.81 -1.22 7.76
N PHE A 179 -11.94 -1.51 9.05
CA PHE A 179 -12.07 -2.86 9.60
C PHE A 179 -13.50 -3.37 9.53
N VAL A 180 -14.49 -2.55 9.86
CA VAL A 180 -15.91 -2.89 9.65
C VAL A 180 -16.18 -3.10 8.16
N ARG A 181 -15.56 -2.29 7.29
CA ARG A 181 -15.55 -2.52 5.84
C ARG A 181 -14.95 -3.88 5.46
N GLN A 182 -13.84 -4.31 6.07
CA GLN A 182 -13.26 -5.63 5.81
C GLN A 182 -14.18 -6.77 6.25
N PHE A 183 -14.88 -6.63 7.39
CA PHE A 183 -15.85 -7.61 7.85
C PHE A 183 -17.00 -7.75 6.85
N ARG A 184 -17.62 -6.63 6.44
CA ARG A 184 -18.69 -6.64 5.43
C ARG A 184 -18.21 -7.25 4.10
N LEU A 185 -16.96 -7.00 3.69
CA LEU A 185 -16.42 -7.62 2.46
C LEU A 185 -16.25 -9.13 2.57
N ALA A 186 -16.04 -9.67 3.77
CA ALA A 186 -15.91 -11.10 4.01
C ALA A 186 -17.27 -11.80 4.09
N ASP A 187 -18.31 -11.11 4.56
CA ASP A 187 -19.69 -11.60 4.54
C ASP A 187 -20.69 -10.45 4.33
N PRO A 188 -20.95 -10.06 3.07
CA PRO A 188 -21.84 -8.96 2.77
C PRO A 188 -23.29 -9.24 3.19
N GLU A 189 -23.80 -10.42 2.86
CA GLU A 189 -25.21 -10.76 3.11
C GLU A 189 -25.52 -10.86 4.60
N GLY A 190 -24.65 -11.52 5.38
CA GLY A 190 -24.86 -11.67 6.81
C GLY A 190 -24.65 -10.37 7.58
N PHE A 191 -23.74 -9.49 7.12
CA PHE A 191 -23.62 -8.14 7.67
C PHE A 191 -24.85 -7.28 7.35
N ASP A 192 -25.29 -7.26 6.09
CA ASP A 192 -26.37 -6.37 5.62
C ASP A 192 -27.76 -6.79 6.13
N ARG A 193 -28.00 -8.09 6.36
CA ARG A 193 -29.29 -8.59 6.88
C ARG A 193 -29.43 -8.52 8.39
N GLU A 194 -28.35 -8.30 9.15
CA GLU A 194 -28.38 -8.32 10.61
C GLU A 194 -29.11 -7.08 11.19
N PRO A 195 -30.30 -7.23 11.80
CA PRO A 195 -31.07 -6.08 12.27
C PRO A 195 -30.38 -5.32 13.41
N GLY A 196 -29.61 -6.03 14.24
CA GLY A 196 -28.87 -5.43 15.36
C GLY A 196 -27.72 -4.51 14.93
N LEU A 197 -27.39 -4.45 13.63
CA LEU A 197 -26.35 -3.58 13.09
C LEU A 197 -26.88 -2.34 12.36
N ARG A 198 -28.20 -2.09 12.32
CA ARG A 198 -28.76 -0.98 11.52
C ARG A 198 -28.05 0.38 11.71
N PRO A 199 -27.80 0.87 12.95
CA PRO A 199 -27.00 2.08 13.15
C PRO A 199 -25.59 1.99 12.58
N LEU A 200 -24.89 0.87 12.80
CA LEU A 200 -23.53 0.65 12.30
C LEU A 200 -23.48 0.53 10.76
N GLN A 201 -24.48 -0.10 10.15
CA GLN A 201 -24.63 -0.19 8.70
C GLN A 201 -24.77 1.21 8.09
N ALA A 202 -25.63 2.07 8.67
CA ALA A 202 -25.78 3.44 8.22
C ALA A 202 -24.47 4.24 8.39
N TRP A 203 -23.80 4.09 9.54
CA TRP A 203 -22.49 4.69 9.80
C TRP A 203 -21.40 4.23 8.82
N LEU A 204 -21.39 2.96 8.44
CA LEU A 204 -20.47 2.44 7.43
C LEU A 204 -20.83 2.96 6.03
N GLN A 205 -22.11 3.00 5.68
CA GLN A 205 -22.54 3.49 4.36
C GLN A 205 -22.16 4.95 4.14
N ARG A 206 -22.33 5.82 5.15
CA ARG A 206 -21.85 7.21 5.08
C ARG A 206 -20.36 7.31 4.75
N PHE A 207 -19.55 6.38 5.24
CA PHE A 207 -18.13 6.31 4.90
C PHE A 207 -17.89 5.78 3.48
N LEU A 208 -18.59 4.72 3.09
CA LEU A 208 -18.44 4.10 1.77
C LEU A 208 -18.83 5.04 0.63
N GLU A 209 -19.85 5.86 0.84
CA GLU A 209 -20.38 6.84 -0.12
C GLU A 209 -19.77 8.24 0.07
N GLY A 210 -19.00 8.42 1.15
CA GLY A 210 -18.48 9.72 1.56
C GLY A 210 -17.21 10.17 0.81
N PRO A 211 -16.96 11.49 0.78
CA PRO A 211 -15.79 12.06 0.09
C PRO A 211 -14.45 11.63 0.71
N ALA A 212 -14.42 11.34 2.02
CA ALA A 212 -13.20 10.94 2.71
C ALA A 212 -12.62 9.63 2.15
N LEU A 213 -13.45 8.58 2.00
CA LEU A 213 -13.01 7.34 1.39
C LEU A 213 -12.72 7.53 -0.10
N ALA A 214 -13.60 8.21 -0.83
CA ALA A 214 -13.43 8.46 -2.26
C ALA A 214 -12.06 9.11 -2.56
N GLN A 215 -11.67 10.11 -1.77
CA GLN A 215 -10.38 10.77 -1.86
C GLN A 215 -9.22 9.79 -1.61
N VAL A 216 -9.19 9.08 -0.48
CA VAL A 216 -8.03 8.20 -0.17
C VAL A 216 -7.95 6.92 -1.01
N MET A 217 -8.97 6.70 -1.84
CA MET A 217 -9.04 5.63 -2.83
C MET A 217 -8.84 6.15 -4.26
N ASP A 218 -8.64 7.47 -4.46
CA ASP A 218 -8.37 8.07 -5.76
C ASP A 218 -7.03 7.57 -6.34
N GLY A 219 -6.77 7.86 -7.62
CA GLY A 219 -5.56 7.38 -8.31
C GLY A 219 -4.24 7.88 -7.73
N SER A 220 -4.22 9.05 -7.09
CA SER A 220 -3.03 9.62 -6.43
C SER A 220 -2.71 8.89 -5.13
N TRP A 221 -3.73 8.49 -4.38
CA TRP A 221 -3.58 7.75 -3.12
C TRP A 221 -3.50 6.25 -3.29
N ALA A 222 -4.16 5.68 -4.30
CA ALA A 222 -4.31 4.25 -4.52
C ALA A 222 -3.91 3.86 -5.95
N PRO A 223 -2.67 4.21 -6.38
CA PRO A 223 -2.22 3.86 -7.71
C PRO A 223 -2.30 2.34 -7.88
N ARG A 224 -2.77 1.91 -9.06
CA ARG A 224 -2.91 0.47 -9.34
C ARG A 224 -1.55 -0.20 -9.55
N ARG A 225 -0.56 0.59 -9.96
CA ARG A 225 0.81 0.13 -10.20
C ARG A 225 1.63 0.35 -8.93
N PRO A 226 2.34 -0.67 -8.44
CA PRO A 226 3.30 -0.48 -7.37
C PRO A 226 4.35 0.57 -7.75
N TRP A 227 4.81 1.30 -6.75
CA TRP A 227 5.98 2.14 -6.89
C TRP A 227 7.19 1.29 -7.30
N ARG A 228 7.98 1.82 -8.23
CA ARG A 228 9.17 1.16 -8.75
C ARG A 228 10.39 1.73 -8.04
N SER A 229 11.01 0.91 -7.19
CA SER A 229 12.24 1.30 -6.51
C SER A 229 13.35 1.59 -7.54
N PRO A 230 14.14 2.66 -7.34
CA PRO A 230 15.34 2.93 -8.12
C PRO A 230 16.47 1.92 -7.83
N ARG A 231 16.38 1.12 -6.76
CA ARG A 231 17.37 0.10 -6.39
C ARG A 231 17.11 -1.26 -7.03
N TRP A 232 15.95 -1.47 -7.61
CA TRP A 232 15.70 -2.65 -8.44
C TRP A 232 16.08 -2.42 -9.90
N LEU A 233 16.35 -3.52 -10.59
CA LEU A 233 16.53 -3.53 -12.03
C LEU A 233 15.25 -4.02 -12.71
N TYR A 234 15.05 -3.60 -13.96
CA TYR A 234 13.87 -3.95 -14.74
C TYR A 234 14.27 -4.47 -16.11
N HIS A 235 13.66 -5.56 -16.57
CA HIS A 235 13.89 -6.13 -17.89
C HIS A 235 12.56 -6.35 -18.61
N LEU A 236 12.50 -6.02 -19.90
CA LEU A 236 11.35 -6.32 -20.75
C LEU A 236 11.59 -7.64 -21.48
N ALA A 237 10.74 -8.62 -21.23
CA ALA A 237 10.84 -9.96 -21.80
C ALA A 237 9.61 -10.27 -22.65
N LEU A 238 9.76 -11.01 -23.75
CA LEU A 238 8.58 -11.59 -24.40
C LEU A 238 8.02 -12.70 -23.50
N ALA A 239 6.69 -12.78 -23.37
CA ALA A 239 6.07 -13.76 -22.48
C ALA A 239 6.43 -15.22 -22.84
N VAL A 240 6.61 -15.49 -24.13
CA VAL A 240 7.09 -16.79 -24.64
C VAL A 240 8.51 -17.11 -24.16
N GLU A 241 9.41 -16.13 -24.20
CA GLU A 241 10.80 -16.31 -23.76
C GLU A 241 10.90 -16.50 -22.25
N TRP A 242 10.07 -15.78 -21.50
CA TRP A 242 9.98 -15.98 -20.05
C TRP A 242 9.47 -17.37 -19.68
N ARG A 243 8.39 -17.86 -20.33
CA ARG A 243 7.88 -19.22 -20.09
C ARG A 243 8.94 -20.29 -20.38
N GLN A 244 9.66 -20.16 -21.49
CA GLN A 244 10.75 -21.08 -21.82
C GLN A 244 11.87 -21.07 -20.76
N ALA A 245 12.22 -19.90 -20.23
CA ALA A 245 13.20 -19.80 -19.16
C ALA A 245 12.73 -20.46 -17.86
N GLN A 246 11.43 -20.39 -17.55
CA GLN A 246 10.85 -21.10 -16.39
C GLN A 246 10.98 -22.61 -16.53
N ASP A 247 10.80 -23.16 -17.75
CA ASP A 247 10.98 -24.59 -18.01
C ASP A 247 12.46 -25.03 -17.97
N GLN A 248 13.37 -24.14 -18.39
CA GLN A 248 14.81 -24.43 -18.48
C GLN A 248 15.59 -24.08 -17.19
N GLY A 249 14.99 -23.36 -16.26
CA GLY A 249 15.61 -22.94 -15.00
C GLY A 249 16.54 -21.72 -15.08
N SER A 250 16.70 -21.08 -16.25
CA SER A 250 17.57 -19.92 -16.43
C SER A 250 17.11 -19.03 -17.59
N TYR A 251 17.16 -17.70 -17.40
CA TYR A 251 16.80 -16.73 -18.44
C TYR A 251 18.06 -16.20 -19.16
N ARG A 252 18.10 -16.36 -20.48
CA ARG A 252 19.30 -16.09 -21.32
C ARG A 252 19.03 -15.20 -22.53
N ARG A 253 17.99 -14.36 -22.50
CA ARG A 253 17.70 -13.40 -23.58
C ARG A 253 18.28 -12.04 -23.25
N SER A 254 19.03 -11.45 -24.17
CA SER A 254 19.66 -10.16 -23.94
C SER A 254 18.68 -9.00 -24.12
N THR A 255 17.96 -9.05 -25.23
CA THR A 255 16.93 -8.10 -25.66
C THR A 255 16.06 -8.82 -26.70
N ARG A 256 15.04 -8.14 -27.23
CA ARG A 256 14.15 -8.71 -28.25
C ARG A 256 14.97 -9.27 -29.43
N GLY A 257 14.81 -10.56 -29.68
CA GLY A 257 15.42 -11.23 -30.82
C GLY A 257 16.91 -11.61 -30.66
N ARG A 258 17.57 -11.26 -29.55
CA ARG A 258 19.00 -11.56 -29.32
C ARG A 258 19.24 -12.34 -28.03
N SER A 259 20.09 -13.37 -28.07
CA SER A 259 20.48 -14.13 -26.88
C SER A 259 21.60 -13.45 -26.09
N LEU A 260 21.82 -13.92 -24.86
CA LEU A 260 22.97 -13.54 -24.04
C LEU A 260 24.29 -13.88 -24.75
N GLU A 261 24.39 -15.03 -25.41
CA GLU A 261 25.60 -15.48 -26.09
C GLU A 261 25.96 -14.61 -27.30
N GLU A 262 24.97 -14.03 -27.99
CA GLU A 262 25.19 -13.13 -29.11
C GLU A 262 25.67 -11.74 -28.70
N VAL A 263 25.25 -11.26 -27.51
CA VAL A 263 25.46 -9.87 -27.07
C VAL A 263 26.54 -9.76 -25.98
N GLY A 264 26.66 -10.75 -25.12
CA GLY A 264 27.57 -10.79 -23.97
C GLY A 264 26.93 -10.37 -22.63
N PHE A 265 25.77 -9.71 -22.65
CA PHE A 265 25.05 -9.29 -21.44
C PHE A 265 23.53 -9.19 -21.67
N ILE A 266 22.74 -9.14 -20.59
CA ILE A 266 21.30 -8.87 -20.63
C ILE A 266 21.04 -7.38 -20.38
N HIS A 267 20.29 -6.74 -21.28
CA HIS A 267 19.90 -5.35 -21.14
C HIS A 267 18.86 -5.20 -20.03
N ALA A 268 19.13 -4.38 -19.03
CA ALA A 268 18.15 -3.98 -18.03
C ALA A 268 17.88 -2.47 -18.10
N SER A 269 17.02 -1.98 -17.23
CA SER A 269 16.60 -0.59 -17.15
C SER A 269 16.43 -0.21 -15.68
N GLY A 270 16.72 1.05 -15.35
CA GLY A 270 16.19 1.70 -14.15
C GLY A 270 14.70 2.03 -14.30
N ALA A 271 14.03 2.34 -13.19
CA ALA A 271 12.59 2.59 -13.17
C ALA A 271 12.10 3.66 -14.18
N HIS A 272 12.90 4.72 -14.38
CA HIS A 272 12.61 5.83 -15.28
C HIS A 272 12.80 5.49 -16.77
N GLN A 273 13.57 4.44 -17.09
CA GLN A 273 13.95 4.07 -18.45
C GLN A 273 12.91 3.16 -19.14
N ILE A 274 12.12 2.43 -18.36
CA ILE A 274 11.27 1.33 -18.84
C ILE A 274 10.35 1.75 -20.00
N GLU A 275 9.71 2.91 -19.89
CA GLU A 275 8.73 3.35 -20.89
C GLU A 275 9.37 3.73 -22.22
N ALA A 276 10.51 4.44 -22.19
CA ALA A 276 11.25 4.76 -23.39
C ALA A 276 11.80 3.48 -24.06
N THR A 277 12.36 2.56 -23.27
CA THR A 277 12.83 1.25 -23.75
C THR A 277 11.70 0.44 -24.40
N PHE A 278 10.54 0.38 -23.76
CA PHE A 278 9.38 -0.33 -24.32
C PHE A 278 8.97 0.24 -25.68
N ARG A 279 8.76 1.55 -25.76
CA ARG A 279 8.32 2.21 -27.01
C ARG A 279 9.31 1.99 -28.14
N ARG A 280 10.61 2.02 -27.84
CA ARG A 280 11.67 1.90 -28.84
C ARG A 280 11.87 0.48 -29.37
N PHE A 281 11.78 -0.54 -28.51
CA PHE A 281 12.20 -1.91 -28.88
C PHE A 281 11.07 -2.96 -28.85
N TYR A 282 9.98 -2.68 -28.13
CA TYR A 282 8.90 -3.64 -27.85
C TYR A 282 7.50 -3.13 -28.22
N GLY A 283 7.38 -1.91 -28.77
CA GLY A 283 6.09 -1.27 -29.04
C GLY A 283 5.19 -2.02 -30.04
N ASP A 284 5.80 -2.77 -30.96
CA ASP A 284 5.16 -3.63 -31.96
C ASP A 284 5.24 -5.14 -31.59
N ALA A 285 5.75 -5.46 -30.40
CA ALA A 285 5.81 -6.85 -29.93
C ALA A 285 4.43 -7.36 -29.49
N GLY A 286 4.29 -8.68 -29.39
CA GLY A 286 3.12 -9.32 -28.80
C GLY A 286 3.06 -9.14 -27.27
N GLU A 287 2.78 -10.22 -26.53
CA GLU A 287 2.72 -10.16 -25.07
C GLU A 287 4.11 -9.90 -24.46
N VAL A 288 4.27 -8.75 -23.78
CA VAL A 288 5.52 -8.33 -23.11
C VAL A 288 5.33 -8.31 -21.60
N LEU A 289 6.29 -8.89 -20.89
CA LEU A 289 6.36 -8.89 -19.44
C LEU A 289 7.44 -7.90 -18.96
N LEU A 290 7.18 -7.24 -17.84
CA LEU A 290 8.17 -6.54 -17.04
C LEU A 290 8.66 -7.48 -15.94
N LEU A 291 9.93 -7.83 -16.00
CA LEU A 291 10.63 -8.53 -14.92
C LEU A 291 11.19 -7.49 -13.96
N THR A 292 10.82 -7.58 -12.67
CA THR A 292 11.45 -6.82 -11.58
C THR A 292 12.53 -7.70 -10.95
N ILE A 293 13.76 -7.22 -10.93
CA ILE A 293 14.95 -8.00 -10.57
C ILE A 293 15.59 -7.40 -9.32
N ASP A 294 15.89 -8.26 -8.35
CA ASP A 294 16.69 -7.93 -7.18
C ASP A 294 18.18 -8.09 -7.50
N PRO A 295 18.95 -6.99 -7.63
CA PRO A 295 20.37 -7.07 -7.94
C PRO A 295 21.18 -7.79 -6.85
N GLY A 296 20.70 -7.85 -5.60
CA GLY A 296 21.37 -8.58 -4.52
C GLY A 296 21.33 -10.10 -4.66
N ARG A 297 20.54 -10.62 -5.62
CA ARG A 297 20.40 -12.05 -5.93
C ARG A 297 21.09 -12.44 -7.24
N LEU A 298 21.83 -11.52 -7.86
CA LEU A 298 22.58 -11.78 -9.07
C LEU A 298 24.00 -12.23 -8.70
N GLU A 299 24.44 -13.33 -9.29
CA GLU A 299 25.85 -13.76 -9.24
C GLU A 299 26.70 -12.99 -10.26
N ALA A 300 26.10 -12.64 -11.40
CA ALA A 300 26.75 -11.91 -12.48
C ALA A 300 26.94 -10.41 -12.15
N PRO A 301 28.05 -9.78 -12.60
CA PRO A 301 28.26 -8.37 -12.38
C PRO A 301 27.23 -7.53 -13.15
N VAL A 302 26.76 -6.46 -12.50
CA VAL A 302 25.90 -5.45 -13.12
C VAL A 302 26.71 -4.20 -13.41
N LEU A 303 26.87 -3.86 -14.69
CA LEU A 303 27.61 -2.68 -15.12
C LEU A 303 26.64 -1.64 -15.68
N TRP A 304 26.80 -0.38 -15.28
CA TRP A 304 26.04 0.73 -15.83
C TRP A 304 26.81 1.35 -16.99
N GLU A 305 26.39 1.11 -18.23
CA GLU A 305 27.17 1.45 -19.42
C GLU A 305 26.38 2.40 -20.33
N PRO A 306 27.05 3.35 -21.02
CA PRO A 306 26.36 4.31 -21.87
C PRO A 306 25.76 3.65 -23.10
N ALA A 307 24.51 3.99 -23.42
CA ALA A 307 23.90 3.65 -24.69
C ALA A 307 24.62 4.42 -25.83
N PRO A 308 24.99 3.76 -26.95
CA PRO A 308 25.82 4.37 -28.00
C PRO A 308 25.28 5.68 -28.58
N GLU A 309 23.97 5.84 -28.62
CA GLU A 309 23.32 7.00 -29.26
C GLU A 309 23.03 8.17 -28.30
N SER A 310 22.69 7.89 -27.04
CA SER A 310 22.24 8.91 -26.09
C SER A 310 23.27 9.25 -25.01
N GLY A 311 24.25 8.39 -24.77
CA GLY A 311 25.16 8.49 -23.63
C GLY A 311 24.51 8.22 -22.26
N GLU A 312 23.20 8.02 -22.21
CA GLU A 312 22.48 7.62 -20.99
C GLU A 312 22.96 6.23 -20.55
N ARG A 313 23.17 6.02 -19.25
CA ARG A 313 23.69 4.76 -18.73
C ARG A 313 22.56 3.78 -18.42
N PHE A 314 22.66 2.58 -18.97
CA PHE A 314 21.75 1.47 -18.71
C PHE A 314 22.46 0.37 -17.91
N PRO A 315 21.76 -0.31 -17.00
CA PRO A 315 22.32 -1.46 -16.32
C PRO A 315 22.37 -2.67 -17.27
N HIS A 316 23.50 -3.35 -17.32
CA HIS A 316 23.72 -4.58 -18.06
C HIS A 316 24.14 -5.71 -17.11
N ILE A 317 23.46 -6.85 -17.20
CA ILE A 317 23.76 -8.04 -16.40
C ILE A 317 24.70 -8.94 -17.24
N HIS A 318 25.97 -9.04 -16.87
CA HIS A 318 27.00 -9.76 -17.62
C HIS A 318 27.00 -11.26 -17.29
N GLY A 319 25.85 -11.91 -17.51
CA GLY A 319 25.63 -13.33 -17.25
C GLY A 319 24.16 -13.73 -17.37
N PRO A 320 23.83 -15.03 -17.20
CA PRO A 320 22.45 -15.49 -17.20
C PRO A 320 21.69 -14.89 -16.02
N LEU A 321 20.39 -14.64 -16.19
CA LEU A 321 19.51 -14.16 -15.13
C LEU A 321 18.90 -15.37 -14.41
N PRO A 322 19.22 -15.59 -13.11
CA PRO A 322 18.57 -16.61 -12.30
C PRO A 322 17.10 -16.28 -12.08
N LEU A 323 16.23 -17.28 -12.08
CA LEU A 323 14.78 -17.06 -11.93
C LEU A 323 14.43 -16.52 -10.54
N GLU A 324 15.17 -16.92 -9.51
CA GLU A 324 15.03 -16.49 -8.12
C GLU A 324 15.42 -15.02 -7.88
N ALA A 325 16.19 -14.43 -8.80
CA ALA A 325 16.49 -13.01 -8.81
C ALA A 325 15.30 -12.18 -9.34
N VAL A 326 14.38 -12.80 -10.09
CA VAL A 326 13.16 -12.16 -10.58
C VAL A 326 12.10 -12.16 -9.48
N LEU A 327 11.94 -11.02 -8.82
CA LEU A 327 10.93 -10.82 -7.78
C LEU A 327 9.50 -10.91 -8.30
N LYS A 328 9.29 -10.57 -9.58
CA LYS A 328 8.01 -10.72 -10.28
C LYS A 328 8.16 -10.49 -11.78
N ALA A 329 7.41 -11.28 -12.55
CA ALA A 329 7.11 -11.05 -13.95
C ALA A 329 5.63 -10.63 -14.07
N GLU A 330 5.33 -9.49 -14.69
CA GLU A 330 3.95 -9.04 -14.89
C GLU A 330 3.73 -8.42 -16.28
N PRO A 331 2.53 -8.53 -16.88
CA PRO A 331 2.25 -7.89 -18.14
C PRO A 331 2.57 -6.40 -18.10
N TYR A 332 3.40 -5.96 -19.04
CA TYR A 332 3.71 -4.54 -19.20
C TYR A 332 2.69 -3.90 -20.12
N GLN A 333 1.99 -2.90 -19.61
CA GLN A 333 1.20 -2.00 -20.42
C GLN A 333 1.84 -0.61 -20.36
N PRO A 334 2.13 0.05 -21.48
CA PRO A 334 2.59 1.44 -21.45
C PRO A 334 1.52 2.32 -20.81
N VAL A 335 1.92 3.45 -20.24
CA VAL A 335 0.94 4.46 -19.83
C VAL A 335 0.41 5.07 -21.12
N SER A 336 -0.88 4.90 -21.44
CA SER A 336 -1.46 5.62 -22.56
C SER A 336 -1.23 7.11 -22.32
N PRO A 337 -0.71 7.87 -23.30
CA PRO A 337 -0.78 9.32 -23.19
C PRO A 337 -2.26 9.66 -22.98
N ALA A 338 -2.55 10.47 -21.96
CA ALA A 338 -3.88 11.03 -21.81
C ALA A 338 -4.26 11.61 -23.18
N ALA A 339 -5.41 11.22 -23.73
CA ALA A 339 -5.89 11.82 -24.96
C ALA A 339 -5.84 13.34 -24.75
N PRO A 340 -5.19 14.11 -25.64
CA PRO A 340 -5.34 15.56 -25.58
C PRO A 340 -6.84 15.85 -25.65
N CYS A 341 -7.31 16.70 -24.73
CA CYS A 341 -8.71 17.12 -24.67
C CYS A 341 -9.20 17.67 -26.01
#